data_AF-G5AH67-F1
#
_entry.id   AF-G5AH67-F1
#
_cell.length_a   1.000
_cell.length_b   1.000
_cell.length_c   1.000
_cell.angle_alpha   90.00
_cell.angle_beta   90.00
_cell.angle_gamma   90.00
#
_symmetry.space_group_name_H-M   'P 1'
#
loop_
_entity.id
_entity.type
_entity.pdbx_description
1 polymer ?
#
loop_
_entity_poly.entity_id
_entity_poly.type
_entity_poly.pdbx_seq_one_letter_code
_entity_poly.pdbx_strand_id
1 'polypeptide(L)' 'LTGLLDHDYIESIRNGTAKWGELELFAASRLHRCSIEVKTLNDNCKVISEFTYTVPEATGKICLARLGPQFALDVAGMRI' A
#
# COMPACT_ATOMS: atom_id res chain seq x y z
N LEU A 1 -7.68 13.18 4.64
CA LEU A 1 -6.35 13.14 4.00
C LEU A 1 -5.63 14.49 4.11
N THR A 2 -6.36 15.60 4.29
CA THR A 2 -5.78 16.92 4.52
C THR A 2 -4.78 16.90 5.68
N GLY A 3 -3.55 17.33 5.41
CA GLY A 3 -2.45 17.40 6.38
C GLY A 3 -1.63 16.11 6.57
N LEU A 4 -2.02 14.98 5.96
CA LEU A 4 -1.25 13.73 6.06
C LEU A 4 -0.21 13.58 4.94
N LEU A 5 -0.51 14.15 3.77
CA LEU A 5 0.33 14.20 2.58
C LEU A 5 0.51 15.68 2.20
N ASP A 6 1.15 16.45 3.06
CA ASP A 6 1.41 17.85 2.83
C ASP A 6 2.55 18.07 1.80
N HIS A 7 2.80 19.34 1.47
CA HIS A 7 3.77 19.69 0.44
C HIS A 7 5.18 19.16 0.78
N ASP A 8 5.63 19.39 2.02
CA ASP A 8 6.97 19.01 2.47
C ASP A 8 7.15 17.49 2.47
N TYR A 9 6.13 16.74 2.88
CA TYR A 9 6.15 15.29 2.81
C TYR A 9 6.25 14.79 1.37
N ILE A 10 5.45 15.34 0.46
CA ILE A 10 5.51 14.97 -0.97
C ILE A 10 6.86 15.33 -1.59
N GLU A 11 7.46 16.46 -1.23
CA GLU A 11 8.82 16.82 -1.67
C GLU A 11 9.86 15.84 -1.12
N SER A 12 9.73 15.38 0.13
CA SER A 12 10.64 14.41 0.73
C SER A 12 10.62 13.04 0.01
N ILE A 13 9.45 12.60 -0.45
CA ILE A 13 9.30 11.39 -1.26
C ILE A 13 9.97 11.59 -2.62
N ARG A 14 9.74 12.74 -3.27
CA ARG A 14 10.34 13.06 -4.59
C ARG A 14 11.86 13.14 -4.55
N ASN A 15 12.40 13.70 -3.47
CA ASN A 15 13.84 13.83 -3.25
C ASN A 15 14.48 12.54 -2.74
N GLY A 16 13.69 11.48 -2.51
CA GLY A 16 14.16 10.19 -2.02
C GLY A 16 14.61 10.21 -0.55
N THR A 17 14.30 11.27 0.19
CA THR A 17 14.63 11.40 1.62
C THR A 17 13.60 10.72 2.52
N ALA A 18 12.40 10.47 2.01
CA ALA A 18 11.39 9.61 2.63
C ALA A 18 11.10 8.38 1.76
N LYS A 19 10.72 7.27 2.41
CA LYS A 19 10.22 6.07 1.72
C LYS A 19 8.70 6.08 1.70
N TRP A 20 8.16 5.88 0.51
CA TRP A 20 6.77 5.48 0.31
C TRP A 20 6.45 4.15 1.00
N GLY A 21 5.20 3.98 1.44
CA GLY A 21 4.73 2.78 2.12
C GLY A 21 3.34 2.96 2.74
N GLU A 22 3.25 2.86 4.06
CA GLU A 22 1.99 2.76 4.79
C GLU A 22 1.07 3.99 4.61
N LEU A 23 1.63 5.20 4.53
CA LEU A 23 0.85 6.43 4.34
C LEU A 23 0.21 6.50 2.95
N GLU A 24 0.95 6.09 1.91
CA GLU A 24 0.44 6.00 0.54
C GLU A 24 -0.65 4.94 0.43
N LEU A 25 -0.48 3.78 1.09
CA LEU A 25 -1.48 2.72 1.11
C LEU A 25 -2.76 3.17 1.83
N PHE A 26 -2.63 3.85 2.98
CA PHE A 26 -3.76 4.46 3.65
C PHE A 26 -4.48 5.46 2.73
N ALA A 27 -3.73 6.37 2.10
CA ALA A 27 -4.32 7.37 1.22
C ALA A 27 -5.01 6.76 0.00
N ALA A 28 -4.37 5.80 -0.66
CA ALA A 28 -4.90 5.09 -1.82
C ALA A 28 -6.20 4.36 -1.47
N SER A 29 -6.27 3.69 -0.32
CA SER A 29 -7.46 2.95 0.09
C SER A 29 -8.67 3.88 0.22
N ARG A 30 -8.50 5.07 0.83
CA ARG A 30 -9.59 6.06 0.97
C ARG A 30 -9.93 6.72 -0.36
N LEU A 31 -8.93 7.08 -1.16
CA LEU A 31 -9.12 7.74 -2.46
C LEU A 31 -9.94 6.88 -3.42
N HIS A 32 -9.60 5.59 -3.51
CA HIS A 32 -10.26 4.65 -4.41
C HIS A 32 -11.50 3.99 -3.80
N ARG A 33 -11.81 4.27 -2.52
CA ARG A 33 -12.86 3.59 -1.74
C ARG A 33 -12.69 2.07 -1.77
N CYS A 34 -11.46 1.57 -1.76
CA CYS A 34 -11.14 0.15 -1.72
C CYS A 34 -10.43 -0.17 -0.41
N SER A 35 -10.72 -1.33 0.19
CA SER A 35 -9.88 -1.83 1.28
C SER A 35 -8.61 -2.43 0.69
N ILE A 36 -7.46 -2.15 1.30
CA ILE A 36 -6.17 -2.69 0.85
C ILE A 36 -5.62 -3.62 1.93
N GLU A 37 -5.47 -4.90 1.61
CA GLU A 37 -4.79 -5.89 2.45
C GLU A 37 -3.34 -6.01 2.01
N VAL A 38 -2.43 -6.01 2.97
CA VAL A 38 -0.99 -6.18 2.76
C VAL A 38 -0.53 -7.44 3.48
N LYS A 39 -0.02 -8.40 2.71
CA LYS A 39 0.60 -9.63 3.20
C LYS A 39 2.12 -9.48 3.13
N THR A 40 2.77 -9.36 4.26
CA THR A 40 4.23 -9.32 4.33
C THR A 40 4.77 -10.73 4.26
N LEU A 41 5.71 -10.95 3.33
CA LEU A 41 6.34 -12.23 3.09
C LEU A 41 7.77 -12.23 3.65
N ASN A 42 8.25 -13.40 4.05
CA ASN A 42 9.68 -13.65 4.21
C ASN A 42 10.32 -14.11 2.90
N ASP A 43 11.64 -14.32 2.91
CA ASP A 43 12.43 -14.76 1.75
C ASP A 43 12.00 -16.11 1.16
N ASN A 44 11.22 -16.90 1.92
CA ASN A 44 10.64 -18.17 1.47
C ASN A 44 9.20 -18.00 0.94
N CYS A 45 8.78 -16.77 0.62
CA CYS A 45 7.43 -16.42 0.17
C CYS A 45 6.31 -16.84 1.14
N LYS A 46 6.62 -17.00 2.42
CA LYS A 46 5.61 -17.30 3.46
C LYS A 46 5.13 -16.01 4.10
N VAL A 47 3.82 -15.90 4.30
CA VAL A 47 3.20 -14.78 5.01
C VAL A 47 3.68 -14.80 6.46
N ILE A 48 4.28 -13.69 6.90
CA ILE A 48 4.73 -13.46 8.28
C ILE A 48 3.90 -12.39 9.00
N SER A 49 3.20 -11.52 8.27
CA SER A 49 2.25 -10.58 8.84
C SER A 49 1.21 -10.15 7.82
N GLU A 50 0.05 -9.72 8.32
CA GLU A 50 -1.06 -9.23 7.52
C GLU A 50 -1.64 -7.98 8.17
N PHE A 51 -1.90 -6.95 7.36
CA PHE A 51 -2.55 -5.73 7.80
C PHE A 51 -3.54 -5.27 6.74
N THR A 52 -4.73 -4.81 7.16
CA THR A 52 -5.75 -4.31 6.24
C THR A 52 -6.10 -2.86 6.52
N TYR A 53 -5.94 -2.02 5.50
CA TYR A 53 -6.44 -0.67 5.42
C TYR A 53 -7.93 -0.67 5.12
N THR A 54 -8.75 -0.95 6.13
CA THR A 54 -10.20 -1.02 5.98
C THR A 54 -10.79 0.36 5.67
N VAL A 55 -11.73 0.39 4.72
CA VAL A 55 -12.56 1.54 4.39
C VAL A 55 -14.03 1.13 4.57
N PRO A 56 -14.83 1.88 5.37
CA PRO A 56 -16.26 1.64 5.44
C PRO A 56 -16.90 1.74 4.05
N GLU A 57 -17.81 0.81 3.72
CA GLU A 57 -18.48 0.76 2.41
C GLU A 57 -17.51 0.68 1.22
N ALA A 58 -16.42 -0.08 1.37
CA ALA A 58 -15.47 -0.28 0.29
C ALA A 58 -16.15 -0.91 -0.94
N THR A 59 -15.83 -0.40 -2.13
CA THR A 59 -16.30 -0.92 -3.42
C THR A 59 -15.62 -2.23 -3.82
N GLY A 60 -14.48 -2.54 -3.18
CA GLY A 60 -13.73 -3.77 -3.38
C GLY A 60 -12.57 -3.92 -2.41
N LYS A 61 -11.82 -5.02 -2.59
CA LYS A 61 -10.61 -5.33 -1.82
C LYS A 61 -9.43 -5.59 -2.76
N ILE A 62 -8.30 -4.95 -2.50
CA ILE A 62 -7.03 -5.15 -3.20
C ILE A 62 -6.09 -5.89 -2.26
N CYS A 63 -5.41 -6.93 -2.74
CA CYS A 63 -4.44 -7.69 -1.96
C CYS A 63 -3.03 -7.46 -2.51
N LEU A 64 -2.14 -6.92 -1.68
CA LEU A 64 -0.73 -6.68 -2.00
C LEU A 64 0.15 -7.67 -1.25
N ALA A 65 1.14 -8.23 -1.93
CA ALA A 65 2.26 -8.90 -1.29
C ALA A 65 3.39 -7.89 -1.06
N ARG A 66 4.03 -7.93 0.11
CA ARG A 66 5.19 -7.12 0.44
C ARG A 66 6.40 -8.01 0.72
N LEU A 67 7.50 -7.80 0.01
CA LEU A 67 8.79 -8.45 0.26
C LEU A 67 9.84 -7.37 0.49
N GLY A 68 10.28 -7.20 1.74
CA GLY A 68 11.13 -6.07 2.12
C GLY A 68 10.47 -4.72 1.77
N PRO A 69 11.16 -3.82 1.04
CA PRO A 69 10.61 -2.52 0.62
C PRO A 69 9.73 -2.61 -0.65
N GLN A 70 9.59 -3.78 -1.27
CA GLN A 70 8.89 -3.94 -2.55
C GLN A 70 7.46 -4.44 -2.33
N PHE A 71 6.54 -3.95 -3.15
CA PHE A 71 5.15 -4.39 -3.21
C PHE A 71 4.90 -5.06 -4.56
N ALA A 72 4.18 -6.17 -4.55
CA ALA A 72 3.69 -6.86 -5.73
C ALA A 72 2.16 -6.98 -5.65
N LEU A 73 1.51 -6.77 -6.79
CA LEU A 73 0.08 -6.93 -6.96
C LEU A 73 -0.16 -8.00 -8.02
N ASP A 74 -0.90 -9.04 -7.68
CA ASP A 74 -1.44 -9.96 -8.68
C ASP A 74 -2.80 -9.41 -9.13
N VAL A 75 -2.89 -9.00 -10.39
CA VAL A 75 -4.17 -8.68 -11.03
C VAL A 75 -4.36 -9.69 -12.14
N ALA A 76 -5.49 -10.41 -12.10
CA ALA A 76 -5.86 -11.33 -13.16
C ALA A 76 -5.77 -10.64 -14.54
N GLY A 77 -4.85 -11.10 -15.38
CA GLY A 77 -4.59 -10.55 -16.73
C GLY A 77 -3.38 -9.63 -16.86
N MET A 78 -2.68 -9.28 -15.77
CA MET A 78 -1.40 -8.56 -15.83
C MET A 78 -0.24 -9.56 -15.76
N ARG A 79 0.54 -9.66 -16.84
CA ARG A 79 1.86 -10.31 -16.78
C ARG A 79 2.84 -9.29 -16.18
N ILE A 80 3.43 -9.64 -15.05
CA ILE A 80 4.55 -8.92 -14.44
C ILE A 80 5.83 -9.26 -15.21
#